data_AF-A0AA37JFF6-F1
#
_entry.id   AF-A0AA37JFF6-F1
#
_cell.length_a   1.000
_cell.length_b   1.000
_cell.length_c   1.000
_cell.angle_alpha   90.00
_cell.angle_beta   90.00
_cell.angle_gamma   90.00
#
_symmetry.space_group_name_H-M   'P 1'
#
loop_
_entity.id
_entity.type
_entity.pdbx_description
1 polymer ?
#
loop_
_entity_poly.entity_id
_entity_poly.type
_entity_poly.pdbx_seq_one_letter_code
_entity_poly.pdbx_strand_id
1 'polypeptide(L)'
;MWYRSNGQIEEELQIRFTGYLIQAVKRTRRDYLNTLNQYSNSEILADTTYTTGQTLEQEVTEHLPLWDVIESNALFYALKRLNERERYVFLTHVLDDCPFDLIGVRLGLTYKGAAAVYYRAVQKLRKNIEGVEKHDI
;
A
#
# COMPACT_ATOMS: atom_id res chain seq x y z
N MET A 1 -48.64 -58.02 44.34
CA MET A 1 -48.07 -56.83 45.01
C MET A 1 -47.24 -56.09 43.96
N TRP A 2 -47.81 -55.08 43.30
CA TRP A 2 -47.17 -54.39 42.16
C TRP A 2 -46.47 -53.13 42.67
N TYR A 3 -45.13 -53.15 42.67
CA TYR A 3 -44.31 -52.01 43.06
C TYR A 3 -44.37 -50.93 41.97
N ARG A 4 -44.71 -49.70 42.36
CA ARG A 4 -44.67 -48.51 41.49
C ARG A 4 -43.23 -48.01 41.38
N SER A 5 -42.50 -48.41 40.35
CA SER A 5 -41.15 -47.91 40.01
C SER A 5 -41.10 -47.08 38.72
N ASN A 6 -42.25 -46.82 38.08
CA ASN A 6 -42.31 -46.10 36.80
C ASN A 6 -41.70 -44.68 36.83
N GLY A 7 -41.86 -43.93 37.92
CA GLY A 7 -41.33 -42.55 38.00
C GLY A 7 -39.81 -42.48 38.00
N GLN A 8 -39.14 -43.47 38.61
CA GLN A 8 -37.66 -43.50 38.68
C GLN A 8 -37.02 -43.85 37.33
N ILE A 9 -37.70 -44.67 36.52
CA ILE A 9 -37.29 -45.02 35.16
C ILE A 9 -37.44 -43.81 34.23
N GLU A 10 -38.50 -43.03 34.40
CA GLU A 10 -38.77 -41.82 33.63
C GLU A 10 -37.76 -40.69 33.92
N GLU A 11 -37.40 -40.51 35.20
CA GLU A 11 -36.34 -39.58 35.63
C GLU A 11 -34.96 -39.98 35.08
N GLU A 12 -34.61 -41.27 35.12
CA GLU A 12 -33.34 -41.76 34.57
C GLU A 12 -33.27 -41.57 33.05
N LEU A 13 -34.39 -41.80 32.35
CA LEU A 13 -34.50 -41.56 30.91
C LEU A 13 -34.33 -40.08 30.57
N GLN A 14 -34.96 -39.19 31.35
CA GLN A 14 -34.84 -37.75 31.18
C GLN A 14 -33.40 -37.28 31.38
N ILE A 15 -32.72 -37.75 32.41
CA ILE A 15 -31.29 -37.43 32.68
C ILE A 15 -30.42 -37.87 31.49
N ARG A 16 -30.61 -39.10 30.98
CA ARG A 16 -29.86 -39.62 29.83
C ARG A 16 -30.14 -38.81 28.56
N PHE A 17 -31.39 -38.46 28.32
CA PHE A 17 -31.80 -37.64 27.17
C PHE A 17 -31.18 -36.24 27.22
N THR A 18 -31.25 -35.55 28.36
CA THR A 18 -30.63 -34.24 28.55
C THR A 18 -29.11 -34.31 28.39
N GLY A 19 -28.47 -35.35 28.93
CA GLY A 19 -27.03 -35.57 28.77
C GLY A 19 -26.62 -35.74 27.29
N TYR A 20 -27.40 -36.50 26.53
CA TYR A 20 -27.18 -36.68 25.09
C TYR A 20 -27.34 -35.36 24.32
N LEU A 21 -28.40 -34.59 24.58
CA LEU A 21 -28.62 -33.29 23.93
C LEU A 21 -27.48 -32.31 24.20
N ILE A 22 -27.03 -32.20 25.45
CA ILE A 22 -25.91 -31.33 25.82
C ILE A 22 -24.64 -31.74 25.07
N GLN A 23 -24.37 -33.04 24.94
CA GLN A 23 -23.23 -33.53 24.19
C GLN A 23 -23.36 -33.26 22.68
N ALA A 24 -24.54 -33.46 22.10
CA ALA A 24 -24.79 -33.19 20.70
C ALA A 24 -24.53 -31.71 20.36
N VAL A 25 -25.08 -30.78 21.15
CA VAL A 25 -24.84 -29.34 20.97
C VAL A 25 -23.36 -28.98 21.08
N LYS A 26 -22.65 -29.54 22.07
CA LYS A 26 -21.19 -29.32 22.23
C LYS A 26 -20.40 -29.82 21.03
N ARG A 27 -20.77 -30.97 20.45
CA ARG A 27 -20.11 -31.54 19.27
C ARG A 27 -20.39 -30.66 18.05
N THR A 28 -21.65 -30.33 17.77
CA THR A 28 -22.02 -29.47 16.64
C THR A 28 -21.31 -28.11 16.68
N ARG A 29 -21.21 -27.49 17.86
CA ARG A 29 -20.45 -26.23 18.02
C ARG A 29 -18.97 -26.41 17.68
N ARG A 30 -18.35 -27.50 18.14
CA ARG A 30 -16.95 -27.80 17.85
C ARG A 30 -16.73 -28.02 16.36
N ASP A 31 -17.59 -28.82 15.73
CA ASP A 31 -17.49 -29.14 14.32
C ASP A 31 -17.64 -27.88 13.46
N TYR A 32 -18.61 -27.02 13.77
CA TYR A 32 -18.78 -25.72 13.12
C TYR A 32 -17.52 -24.84 13.22
N LEU A 33 -16.93 -24.72 14.42
CA LEU A 33 -15.72 -23.92 14.62
C LEU A 33 -14.51 -24.52 13.90
N ASN A 34 -14.38 -25.85 13.86
CA ASN A 34 -13.32 -26.53 13.13
C ASN A 34 -13.43 -26.28 11.63
N THR A 35 -14.65 -26.39 11.09
CA THR A 35 -14.94 -26.09 9.69
C THR A 35 -14.61 -24.64 9.36
N LEU A 36 -15.04 -23.68 10.19
CA LEU A 36 -14.72 -22.26 10.02
C LEU A 36 -13.21 -22.00 10.06
N ASN A 37 -12.50 -22.62 10.99
CA ASN A 37 -11.05 -22.47 11.14
C ASN A 37 -10.30 -23.12 9.96
N GLN A 38 -10.78 -24.26 9.45
CA GLN A 38 -10.22 -24.90 8.26
C GLN A 38 -10.34 -23.99 7.03
N TYR A 39 -11.50 -23.35 6.82
CA TYR A 39 -11.67 -22.33 5.77
C TYR A 39 -10.68 -21.17 5.95
N SER A 40 -10.61 -20.61 7.17
CA SER A 40 -9.69 -19.52 7.50
C SER A 40 -8.22 -19.85 7.32
N ASN A 41 -7.79 -21.11 7.51
CA ASN A 41 -6.41 -21.53 7.33
C ASN A 41 -6.09 -21.93 5.87
N SER A 42 -7.11 -22.21 5.05
CA SER A 42 -6.96 -22.53 3.63
C SER A 42 -7.05 -21.31 2.72
N GLU A 43 -7.58 -20.19 3.22
CA GLU A 43 -7.68 -18.94 2.49
C GLU A 43 -6.50 -18.02 2.87
N ILE A 44 -5.64 -17.73 1.89
CA ILE A 44 -4.76 -16.57 2.00
C ILE A 44 -5.68 -15.35 1.94
N LEU A 45 -5.62 -14.49 2.97
CA LEU A 45 -6.36 -13.24 3.04
C LEU A 45 -5.96 -12.34 1.84
N ALA A 46 -6.68 -12.48 0.72
CA ALA A 46 -6.41 -11.75 -0.50
C ALA A 46 -6.72 -10.25 -0.36
N ASP A 47 -7.45 -9.86 0.69
CA ASP A 47 -7.89 -8.48 0.94
C ASP A 47 -6.91 -7.65 1.78
N THR A 48 -5.86 -8.24 2.36
CA THR A 48 -4.84 -7.44 3.08
C THR A 48 -3.94 -6.61 2.17
N THR A 49 -3.95 -6.86 0.86
CA THR A 49 -3.25 -5.99 -0.11
C THR A 49 -3.95 -4.64 -0.27
N TYR A 50 -5.21 -4.50 0.14
CA TYR A 50 -5.94 -3.24 0.06
C TYR A 50 -5.83 -2.38 1.33
N THR A 51 -5.29 -2.89 2.43
CA THR A 51 -5.19 -2.13 3.70
C THR A 51 -3.89 -1.35 3.83
N THR A 52 -2.84 -1.75 3.13
CA THR A 52 -1.66 -0.91 2.86
C THR A 52 -1.92 -0.25 1.51
N GLY A 53 -2.28 1.04 1.50
CA GLY A 53 -2.67 1.78 0.29
C GLY A 53 -1.58 1.96 -0.80
N GLN A 54 -0.58 1.08 -0.86
CA GLN A 54 0.39 1.00 -1.95
C GLN A 54 -0.10 -0.03 -2.97
N THR A 55 -0.34 0.42 -4.20
CA THR A 55 -0.59 -0.51 -5.30
C THR A 55 0.70 -1.29 -5.61
N LEU A 56 0.58 -2.49 -6.17
CA LEU A 56 1.75 -3.27 -6.63
C LEU A 56 2.64 -2.45 -7.58
N GLU A 57 2.04 -1.58 -8.41
CA GLU A 57 2.76 -0.66 -9.28
C GLU A 57 3.58 0.37 -8.49
N GLN A 58 3.06 0.86 -7.36
CA GLN A 58 3.77 1.79 -6.48
C GLN A 58 4.97 1.13 -5.80
N GLU A 59 4.80 -0.10 -5.31
CA GLU A 59 5.90 -0.88 -4.73
C GLU A 59 7.02 -1.15 -5.75
N VAL A 60 6.66 -1.46 -7.00
CA VAL A 60 7.65 -1.69 -8.08
C VAL A 60 8.34 -0.39 -8.49
N THR A 61 7.61 0.73 -8.57
CA THR A 61 8.18 2.03 -8.98
C THR A 61 9.13 2.62 -7.96
N GLU A 62 8.96 2.36 -6.66
CA GLU A 62 9.90 2.78 -5.61
C GLU A 62 11.31 2.17 -5.78
N HIS A 63 11.43 1.03 -6.47
CA HIS A 63 12.71 0.35 -6.69
C HIS A 63 13.37 0.64 -8.04
N LEU A 64 12.68 1.36 -8.94
CA LEU A 64 13.19 1.71 -10.25
C LEU A 64 14.03 3.01 -10.20
N PRO A 65 15.07 3.13 -11.04
CA PRO A 65 15.78 4.40 -11.16
C PRO A 65 14.84 5.48 -11.72
N LEU A 66 15.01 6.74 -11.27
CA LEU A 66 14.17 7.88 -11.67
C LEU A 66 13.88 7.96 -13.18
N TRP A 67 14.88 7.63 -14.00
CA TRP A 67 14.78 7.71 -15.46
C TRP A 67 13.78 6.72 -16.07
N ASP A 68 13.52 5.60 -15.39
CA ASP A 68 12.62 4.55 -15.85
C ASP A 68 11.18 4.78 -15.34
N VAL A 69 11.01 5.64 -14.32
CA VAL A 69 9.70 6.01 -13.74
C VAL A 69 9.03 7.15 -14.52
N ILE A 70 9.79 7.97 -15.25
CA ILE A 70 9.23 9.12 -15.97
C ILE A 70 8.52 8.66 -17.25
N GLU A 71 7.19 8.61 -17.22
CA GLU A 71 6.35 8.23 -18.37
C GLU A 71 6.32 9.29 -19.48
N SER A 72 6.44 10.57 -19.12
CA SER A 72 6.39 11.67 -20.09
C SER A 72 7.73 11.79 -20.84
N ASN A 73 7.74 11.38 -22.10
CA ASN A 73 8.89 11.53 -23.00
C ASN A 73 9.35 12.99 -23.11
N ALA A 74 8.41 13.95 -23.21
CA ALA A 74 8.74 15.37 -23.31
C ALA A 74 9.47 15.87 -22.05
N LEU A 75 8.99 15.48 -20.86
CA LEU A 75 9.64 15.81 -19.59
C LEU A 75 11.01 15.13 -19.46
N PHE A 76 11.10 13.85 -19.84
CA PHE A 76 12.34 13.08 -19.82
C PHE A 76 13.44 13.78 -20.62
N TYR A 77 13.17 14.14 -21.88
CA TYR A 77 14.14 14.81 -22.73
C TYR A 77 14.44 16.23 -22.26
N ALA A 78 13.45 16.97 -21.75
CA ALA A 78 13.66 18.30 -21.20
C ALA A 78 14.61 18.27 -19.97
N LEU A 79 14.45 17.29 -19.07
CA LEU A 79 15.34 17.07 -17.93
C LEU A 79 16.75 16.66 -18.34
N LYS A 80 16.89 15.81 -19.36
CA LYS A 80 18.20 15.44 -19.94
C LYS A 80 18.89 16.64 -20.60
N ARG A 81 18.15 17.60 -21.15
CA ARG A 81 18.69 18.83 -21.77
C ARG A 81 19.18 19.89 -20.77
N LEU A 82 18.68 19.89 -19.53
CA LEU A 82 19.24 20.75 -18.48
C LEU A 82 20.72 20.41 -18.27
N ASN A 83 21.53 21.42 -17.95
CA ASN A 83 22.90 21.15 -17.53
C ASN A 83 22.90 20.45 -16.15
N GLU A 84 24.00 19.80 -15.81
CA GLU A 84 24.10 18.98 -14.59
C GLU A 84 23.75 19.78 -13.32
N ARG A 85 24.22 21.03 -13.24
CA ARG A 85 23.96 21.92 -12.10
C ARG A 85 22.49 22.30 -11.97
N GLU A 86 21.86 22.71 -13.07
CA GLU A 86 20.44 23.05 -13.14
C GLU A 86 19.58 21.85 -12.80
N ARG A 87 19.94 20.68 -13.35
CA ARG A 87 19.26 19.42 -13.08
C ARG A 87 19.36 19.02 -11.62
N TYR A 88 20.55 19.12 -11.01
CA TYR A 88 20.75 18.84 -9.60
C TYR A 88 19.90 19.77 -8.72
N VAL A 89 19.99 21.09 -8.93
CA VAL A 89 19.21 22.07 -8.15
C VAL A 89 17.70 21.80 -8.29
N PHE A 90 17.23 21.51 -9.50
CA PHE A 90 15.82 21.23 -9.75
C PHE A 90 15.36 19.94 -9.06
N LEU A 91 16.05 18.82 -9.30
CA LEU A 91 15.64 17.52 -8.76
C LEU A 91 15.75 17.47 -7.24
N THR A 92 16.82 18.00 -6.65
CA THR A 92 16.98 18.02 -5.19
C THR A 92 15.94 18.92 -4.51
N HIS A 93 15.51 20.00 -5.15
CA HIS A 93 14.44 20.83 -4.58
C HIS A 93 13.06 20.17 -4.72
N VAL A 94 12.77 19.55 -5.87
CA VAL A 94 11.43 19.03 -6.19
C VAL A 94 11.17 17.63 -5.62
N LEU A 95 12.19 16.77 -5.57
CA LEU A 95 12.04 15.39 -5.09
C LEU A 95 12.33 15.26 -3.60
N ASP A 96 13.33 16.00 -3.09
CA ASP A 96 13.77 15.88 -1.69
C ASP A 96 13.26 17.02 -0.79
N ASP A 97 12.40 17.92 -1.30
CA ASP A 97 11.94 19.15 -0.64
C ASP A 97 13.10 19.98 -0.03
N CYS A 98 14.29 19.92 -0.63
CA CYS A 98 15.48 20.51 -0.04
C CYS A 98 15.45 22.05 -0.20
N PRO A 99 15.60 22.84 0.88
CA PRO A 99 15.57 24.30 0.81
C PRO A 99 16.81 24.86 0.09
N PHE A 100 16.65 26.03 -0.54
CA PHE A 100 17.72 26.68 -1.31
C PHE A 100 18.95 27.04 -0.47
N ASP A 101 18.81 27.22 0.85
CA ASP A 101 19.95 27.44 1.74
C ASP A 101 20.90 26.23 1.74
N LEU A 102 20.36 25.02 1.89
CA LEU A 102 21.14 23.78 1.91
C LEU A 102 21.72 23.46 0.53
N ILE A 103 20.93 23.64 -0.52
CA ILE A 103 21.41 23.49 -1.91
C ILE A 103 22.53 24.50 -2.18
N GLY A 104 22.38 25.73 -1.69
CA GLY A 104 23.37 26.79 -1.76
C GLY A 104 24.70 26.36 -1.15
N VAL A 105 24.68 25.90 0.11
CA VAL A 105 25.87 25.41 0.81
C VAL A 105 26.56 24.28 0.04
N ARG A 106 25.81 23.28 -0.46
CA ARG A 106 26.36 22.14 -1.21
C ARG A 106 27.06 22.55 -2.51
N LEU A 107 26.57 23.60 -3.17
CA LEU A 107 27.08 24.07 -4.47
C LEU A 107 27.97 25.31 -4.38
N GLY A 108 28.31 25.77 -3.17
CA GLY A 108 29.04 27.03 -2.96
C GLY A 108 28.30 28.27 -3.48
N LEU A 109 26.97 28.27 -3.41
CA LEU A 109 26.10 29.37 -3.81
C LEU A 109 25.44 30.02 -2.59
N THR A 110 25.05 31.28 -2.76
CA THR A 110 24.11 31.92 -1.84
C THR A 110 22.70 31.36 -2.06
N TYR A 111 21.81 31.52 -1.07
CA TYR A 111 20.37 31.23 -1.21
C TYR A 111 19.80 31.78 -2.53
N LYS A 112 20.06 33.07 -2.81
CA LYS A 112 19.58 33.75 -4.01
C LYS A 112 20.19 33.14 -5.28
N GLY A 113 21.45 32.71 -5.23
CA GLY A 113 22.10 32.00 -6.33
C GLY A 113 21.44 30.66 -6.63
N ALA A 114 21.20 29.84 -5.61
CA ALA A 114 20.51 28.56 -5.76
C ALA A 114 19.08 28.73 -6.28
N ALA A 115 18.31 29.67 -5.71
CA ALA A 115 16.96 30.00 -6.18
C ALA A 115 16.96 30.50 -7.64
N ALA A 116 17.93 31.33 -8.03
CA ALA A 116 18.04 31.81 -9.41
C ALA A 116 18.34 30.68 -10.40
N VAL A 117 19.20 29.72 -10.03
CA VAL A 117 19.45 28.52 -10.86
C VAL A 117 18.18 27.69 -10.98
N TYR A 118 17.46 27.48 -9.88
CA TYR A 118 16.18 26.76 -9.88
C TYR A 118 15.16 27.37 -10.84
N TYR A 119 14.85 28.66 -10.70
CA TYR A 119 13.84 29.29 -11.55
C TYR A 119 14.24 29.37 -13.02
N ARG A 120 15.55 29.49 -13.33
CA ARG A 120 16.06 29.37 -14.71
C ARG A 120 15.86 27.96 -15.26
N ALA A 121 16.12 26.93 -14.46
CA ALA A 121 15.87 25.54 -14.86
C ALA A 121 14.37 25.32 -15.17
N VAL A 122 13.48 25.81 -14.31
CA VAL A 122 12.02 25.76 -14.54
C VAL A 122 11.62 26.44 -15.85
N GLN A 123 12.15 27.64 -16.13
CA GLN A 123 11.90 28.34 -17.39
C GLN A 123 12.36 27.55 -18.62
N LYS A 124 13.54 26.91 -18.54
CA LYS A 124 14.03 26.04 -19.62
C LYS A 124 13.17 24.80 -19.82
N LEU A 125 12.72 24.18 -18.74
CA LEU A 125 11.84 23.00 -18.82
C LEU A 125 10.52 23.36 -19.52
N ARG A 126 9.85 24.44 -19.08
CA ARG A 126 8.62 24.92 -19.71
C ARG A 126 8.79 25.18 -21.19
N LYS A 127 9.85 25.92 -21.58
CA LYS A 127 10.13 26.22 -22.99
C LYS A 127 10.38 24.96 -23.83
N ASN A 128 11.06 23.95 -23.27
CA ASN A 128 11.31 22.70 -23.99
C ASN A 128 10.03 21.88 -24.15
N ILE A 129 9.20 21.78 -23.11
CA ILE A 129 7.97 20.99 -23.15
C ILE A 129 6.93 21.65 -24.07
N GLU A 130 6.72 22.97 -23.96
CA GLU A 130 5.83 23.72 -24.86
C GLU A 130 6.29 23.73 -26.33
N GLY A 131 7.61 23.59 -26.56
CA GLY A 131 8.18 23.49 -27.90
C GLY A 131 7.94 22.12 -28.56
N VAL A 132 7.84 21.06 -27.76
CA VAL A 132 7.55 19.69 -28.23
C VAL A 132 6.07 19.59 -28.65
N GLU A 133 5.15 20.09 -27.84
CA GLU A 133 3.71 20.04 -28.16
C GLU A 133 3.32 20.82 -29.42
N LYS A 134 4.12 21.81 -29.83
CA LYS A 134 3.88 22.59 -31.07
C LYS A 134 4.44 21.95 -32.33
N HIS A 135 5.29 20.93 -32.22
CA HIS A 135 5.89 20.24 -33.36
C HIS A 135 5.23 18.89 -33.68
N ASP A 136 4.33 18.43 -32.80
CA ASP A 136 3.57 17.19 -32.96
C ASP A 136 2.11 17.43 -33.44
N ILE A 137 1.80 18.61 -34.01
CA ILE A 137 0.53 18.96 -34.67
C ILE A 137 0.75 19.30 -36.15
#